data_AF-A0A9N9JX75-F1
#
_entry.id   AF-A0A9N9JX75-F1
#
_cell.length_a   1.000
_cell.length_b   1.000
_cell.length_c   1.000
_cell.angle_alpha   90.00
_cell.angle_beta   90.00
_cell.angle_gamma   90.00
#
_symmetry.space_group_name_H-M   'P 1'
#
loop_
_entity.id
_entity.type
_entity.pdbx_description
1 polymer ?
#
loop_
_entity_poly.entity_id
_entity_poly.type
_entity_poly.pdbx_seq_one_letter_code
_entity_poly.pdbx_strand_id
1 'polypeptide(L)'
;MCLKDDGLDPSHYVSTPGMFNDSLYKSSGVELKLMTDMDEYLIVENGIRGGMTMASHRYAKANNPQCPDYEPSKPKSWALYEDMNALYSGAMTQYMLTEILGKVSPEEVPDIQSIVPDTEIGYILEVDLEAPVHLHDYFADYPLVPEKQIIPENWLSLYNEILVRDKNVGEGKYVSGEKLVQTLFTKKNYIVHYRAFQTYMKFGMKVTKIHSTLKFRQSPWMKEYIEENIRKCKIAKANGDEVELLRTEEDKKIRHLASSPLYVGFKGIPIGETVCLKPKMYSVLPAGHDPKTPDDPDSEDPKKKHGIQKAKDVKK
;
A
#
# COMPACT_ATOMS: atom_id res chain seq x y z
N MET A 1 -24.31 -16.76 -11.47
CA MET A 1 -23.86 -16.89 -10.07
C MET A 1 -24.66 -15.92 -9.21
N CYS A 2 -24.56 -14.60 -9.40
CA CYS A 2 -25.21 -13.58 -8.55
C CYS A 2 -26.74 -13.70 -8.36
N LEU A 3 -27.52 -13.97 -9.41
CA LEU A 3 -28.98 -14.08 -9.26
C LEU A 3 -29.41 -15.36 -8.51
N LYS A 4 -28.67 -16.45 -8.68
CA LYS A 4 -28.97 -17.73 -8.03
C LYS A 4 -28.46 -17.79 -6.60
N ASP A 5 -27.27 -17.23 -6.37
CA ASP A 5 -26.56 -17.32 -5.09
C ASP A 5 -26.98 -16.19 -4.15
N ASP A 6 -27.03 -14.95 -4.67
CA ASP A 6 -27.25 -13.75 -3.87
C ASP A 6 -28.64 -13.16 -4.10
N GLY A 7 -29.41 -13.68 -5.05
CA GLY A 7 -30.70 -13.09 -5.45
C GLY A 7 -30.56 -11.70 -6.05
N LEU A 8 -29.40 -11.38 -6.64
CA LEU A 8 -29.12 -10.09 -7.25
C LEU A 8 -29.03 -10.23 -8.78
N ASP A 9 -29.85 -9.47 -9.49
CA ASP A 9 -29.82 -9.42 -10.95
C ASP A 9 -28.79 -8.37 -11.42
N PRO A 10 -27.71 -8.78 -12.12
CA PRO A 10 -26.68 -7.87 -12.60
C PRO A 10 -27.19 -6.74 -13.50
N SER A 11 -28.34 -6.90 -14.17
CA SER A 11 -28.93 -5.88 -15.05
C SER A 11 -29.43 -4.64 -14.30
N HIS A 12 -29.62 -4.75 -12.97
CA HIS A 12 -30.03 -3.63 -12.11
C HIS A 12 -28.86 -2.78 -11.62
N TYR A 13 -27.62 -3.13 -11.97
CA TYR A 13 -26.44 -2.45 -11.47
C TYR A 13 -25.70 -1.69 -12.58
N VAL A 14 -25.45 -0.40 -12.34
CA VAL A 14 -24.63 0.46 -13.22
C VAL A 14 -23.19 -0.06 -13.29
N SER A 15 -22.71 -0.71 -12.23
CA SER A 15 -21.33 -1.16 -12.13
C SER A 15 -21.22 -2.42 -11.27
N THR A 16 -20.25 -3.27 -11.61
CA THR A 16 -19.92 -4.47 -10.83
C THR A 16 -19.53 -4.17 -9.37
N PRO A 17 -18.90 -3.02 -9.00
CA PRO A 17 -18.70 -2.66 -7.59
C PRO A 17 -19.99 -2.49 -6.80
N GLY A 18 -21.00 -1.82 -7.38
CA GLY A 18 -22.29 -1.64 -6.71
C GLY A 18 -22.96 -2.98 -6.39
N MET A 19 -22.95 -3.90 -7.36
CA MET A 19 -23.48 -5.26 -7.18
C MET A 19 -22.71 -6.04 -6.10
N PHE A 20 -21.38 -5.93 -6.07
CA PHE A 20 -20.55 -6.60 -5.07
C PHE A 20 -20.85 -6.10 -3.66
N ASN A 21 -20.97 -4.78 -3.48
CA ASN A 21 -21.29 -4.19 -2.18
C ASN A 21 -22.64 -4.71 -1.68
N ASP A 22 -23.67 -4.70 -2.52
CA ASP A 22 -24.98 -5.22 -2.14
C ASP A 22 -24.95 -6.72 -1.81
N SER A 23 -24.22 -7.51 -2.60
CA SER A 23 -24.02 -8.95 -2.35
C SER A 23 -23.35 -9.17 -0.99
N LEU A 24 -22.28 -8.43 -0.70
CA LEU A 24 -21.54 -8.48 0.56
C LEU A 24 -22.40 -8.05 1.76
N TYR A 25 -23.13 -6.94 1.66
CA TYR A 25 -24.02 -6.47 2.74
C TYR A 25 -25.17 -7.44 2.98
N LYS A 26 -25.77 -7.97 1.91
CA LYS A 26 -26.84 -8.96 2.01
C LYS A 26 -26.36 -10.27 2.64
N SER A 27 -25.15 -10.72 2.29
CA SER A 27 -24.57 -11.95 2.85
C SER A 27 -24.14 -11.79 4.30
N SER A 28 -23.51 -10.67 4.65
CA SER A 28 -23.00 -10.43 6.01
C SER A 28 -24.09 -10.00 6.99
N GLY A 29 -25.19 -9.41 6.51
CA GLY A 29 -26.22 -8.82 7.37
C GLY A 29 -25.71 -7.68 8.25
N VAL A 30 -24.52 -7.12 7.94
CA VAL A 30 -23.91 -6.08 8.75
C VAL A 30 -24.64 -4.75 8.59
N GLU A 31 -24.78 -4.00 9.69
CA GLU A 31 -25.22 -2.62 9.67
C GLU A 31 -24.02 -1.71 9.96
N LEU A 32 -23.41 -1.16 8.91
CA LEU A 32 -22.34 -0.18 9.08
C LEU A 32 -22.93 1.17 9.49
N LYS A 33 -22.38 1.77 10.54
CA LYS A 33 -22.84 3.09 10.98
C LYS A 33 -22.19 4.20 10.17
N LEU A 34 -23.04 5.12 9.71
CA LEU A 34 -22.58 6.31 9.00
C LEU A 34 -21.83 7.24 9.95
N MET A 35 -20.70 7.77 9.51
CA MET A 35 -20.00 8.85 10.20
C MET A 35 -20.82 10.13 10.03
N THR A 36 -21.33 10.68 11.13
CA THR A 36 -22.11 11.92 11.14
C THR A 36 -21.27 13.14 11.54
N ASP A 37 -20.13 12.92 12.18
CA ASP A 37 -19.18 13.96 12.55
C ASP A 37 -18.15 14.19 11.44
N MET A 38 -17.99 15.45 11.03
CA MET A 38 -17.12 15.81 9.91
C MET A 38 -15.64 15.74 10.29
N ASP A 39 -15.27 16.03 11.53
CA ASP A 39 -13.88 15.97 11.98
C ASP A 39 -13.42 14.52 12.06
N GLU A 40 -14.27 13.62 12.56
CA GLU A 40 -14.01 12.18 12.58
C GLU A 40 -13.86 11.63 11.16
N TYR A 41 -14.76 12.02 10.25
CA TYR A 41 -14.66 11.67 8.84
C TYR A 41 -13.33 12.11 8.23
N LEU A 42 -12.92 13.36 8.45
CA LEU A 42 -11.69 13.91 7.90
C LEU A 42 -10.44 13.25 8.49
N ILE A 43 -10.44 12.88 9.78
CA ILE A 43 -9.34 12.11 10.39
C ILE A 43 -9.19 10.79 9.63
N VAL A 44 -10.29 10.07 9.48
CA VAL A 44 -10.30 8.78 8.82
C VAL A 44 -9.89 8.91 7.34
N GLU A 45 -10.46 9.86 6.59
CA GLU A 45 -10.13 10.13 5.18
C GLU A 45 -8.66 10.50 4.98
N ASN A 46 -8.11 11.36 5.83
CA ASN A 46 -6.69 11.76 5.77
C ASN A 46 -5.75 10.59 6.14
N GLY A 47 -6.24 9.61 6.91
CA GLY A 47 -5.52 8.37 7.21
C GLY A 47 -5.43 7.37 6.05
N ILE A 48 -6.22 7.57 4.98
CA ILE A 48 -6.28 6.65 3.85
C ILE A 48 -5.07 6.80 2.93
N ARG A 49 -4.44 5.67 2.64
CA ARG A 49 -3.22 5.60 1.82
C ARG A 49 -3.33 4.55 0.71
N GLY A 50 -2.64 4.82 -0.39
CA GLY A 50 -2.50 3.92 -1.54
C GLY A 50 -1.67 2.67 -1.24
N GLY A 51 -1.41 1.87 -2.27
CA GLY A 51 -0.45 0.77 -2.15
C GLY A 51 0.96 1.30 -1.93
N MET A 52 1.69 0.72 -0.99
CA MET A 52 3.12 1.04 -0.83
C MET A 52 3.86 0.61 -2.08
N THR A 53 4.66 1.53 -2.61
CA THR A 53 5.42 1.33 -3.85
C THR A 53 6.78 1.94 -3.61
N MET A 54 7.81 1.11 -3.71
CA MET A 54 9.19 1.48 -3.41
C MET A 54 10.10 0.78 -4.40
N ALA A 55 11.06 1.52 -4.97
CA ALA A 55 12.12 0.98 -5.80
C ALA A 55 13.45 1.56 -5.34
N SER A 56 14.15 0.84 -4.47
CA SER A 56 15.42 1.26 -3.83
C SER A 56 16.60 1.08 -4.78
N HIS A 57 16.54 0.07 -5.65
CA HIS A 57 17.53 -0.20 -6.68
C HIS A 57 16.94 -0.07 -8.09
N ARG A 58 17.62 0.70 -8.93
CA ARG A 58 17.21 0.94 -10.33
C ARG A 58 17.42 -0.28 -11.23
N TYR A 59 18.46 -1.06 -10.96
CA TYR A 59 18.81 -2.25 -11.73
C TYR A 59 19.51 -3.27 -10.84
N ALA A 60 19.03 -4.50 -10.88
CA ALA A 60 19.68 -5.65 -10.27
C ALA A 60 19.70 -6.79 -11.29
N LYS A 61 20.80 -7.55 -11.31
CA LYS A 61 20.97 -8.70 -12.20
C LYS A 61 21.57 -9.86 -11.42
N ALA A 62 20.87 -10.97 -11.40
CA ALA A 62 21.33 -12.21 -10.81
C ALA A 62 22.38 -12.90 -11.71
N ASN A 63 23.46 -13.40 -11.12
CA ASN A 63 24.43 -14.26 -11.78
C ASN A 63 24.04 -15.73 -11.55
N ASN A 64 23.05 -16.20 -12.31
CA ASN A 64 22.48 -17.53 -12.19
C ASN A 64 22.97 -18.43 -13.36
N PRO A 65 23.50 -19.64 -13.11
CA PRO A 65 23.88 -20.61 -14.15
C PRO A 65 22.81 -20.94 -15.21
N GLN A 66 21.54 -20.67 -14.92
CA GLN A 66 20.43 -20.86 -15.86
C GLN A 66 20.26 -19.69 -16.85
N CYS A 67 20.97 -18.57 -16.64
CA CYS A 67 20.92 -17.41 -17.52
C CYS A 67 21.98 -17.51 -18.63
N PRO A 68 21.67 -17.08 -19.88
CA PRO A 68 22.60 -17.17 -21.02
C PRO A 68 23.93 -16.42 -20.84
N ASP A 69 23.95 -15.43 -19.94
CA ASP A 69 25.05 -14.53 -19.65
C ASP A 69 25.69 -14.81 -18.29
N TYR A 70 25.57 -16.04 -17.79
CA TYR A 70 26.25 -16.50 -16.57
C TYR A 70 27.77 -16.39 -16.69
N GLU A 71 28.39 -15.84 -15.65
CA GLU A 71 29.84 -15.72 -15.53
C GLU A 71 30.34 -16.62 -14.39
N PRO A 72 31.02 -17.75 -14.69
CA PRO A 72 31.54 -18.67 -13.66
C PRO A 72 32.55 -18.04 -12.70
N SER A 73 33.19 -16.93 -13.10
CA SER A 73 34.16 -16.18 -12.28
C SER A 73 33.52 -15.30 -11.21
N LYS A 74 32.22 -15.00 -11.31
CA LYS A 74 31.50 -14.16 -10.35
C LYS A 74 30.74 -15.04 -9.34
N PRO A 75 30.53 -14.56 -8.10
CA PRO A 75 29.64 -15.23 -7.15
C PRO A 75 28.27 -15.49 -7.76
N LYS A 76 27.67 -16.63 -7.45
CA LYS A 76 26.30 -16.95 -7.88
C LYS A 76 25.31 -16.07 -7.11
N SER A 77 24.28 -15.59 -7.80
CA SER A 77 23.18 -14.89 -7.17
C SER A 77 21.86 -15.21 -7.86
N TRP A 78 20.76 -15.02 -7.14
CA TRP A 78 19.40 -15.29 -7.58
C TRP A 78 18.52 -14.06 -7.31
N ALA A 79 17.43 -13.93 -8.05
CA ALA A 79 16.37 -12.98 -7.77
C ALA A 79 15.12 -13.77 -7.37
N LEU A 80 14.49 -13.39 -6.26
CA LEU A 80 13.24 -13.95 -5.79
C LEU A 80 12.10 -12.99 -6.14
N TYR A 81 11.00 -13.53 -6.66
CA TYR A 81 9.76 -12.80 -6.87
C TYR A 81 8.69 -13.40 -5.95
N GLU A 82 8.22 -12.60 -5.01
CA GLU A 82 7.09 -12.95 -4.15
C GLU A 82 5.89 -12.08 -4.52
N ASP A 83 4.74 -12.73 -4.65
CA ASP A 83 3.46 -12.07 -4.90
C ASP A 83 2.42 -12.64 -3.94
N MET A 84 1.83 -11.75 -3.15
CA MET A 84 0.79 -12.15 -2.22
C MET A 84 -0.52 -12.34 -2.98
N ASN A 85 -0.87 -13.62 -3.18
CA ASN A 85 -2.15 -14.02 -3.76
C ASN A 85 -3.33 -13.37 -3.02
N ALA A 86 -4.08 -12.51 -3.72
CA ALA A 86 -5.27 -11.85 -3.20
C ALA A 86 -5.02 -11.10 -1.86
N LEU A 87 -3.91 -10.33 -1.80
CA LEU A 87 -3.50 -9.50 -0.66
C LEU A 87 -4.69 -8.83 0.04
N TYR A 88 -5.52 -8.20 -0.77
CA TYR A 88 -6.62 -7.40 -0.33
C TYR A 88 -7.81 -8.21 0.20
N SER A 89 -8.17 -9.30 -0.48
CA SER A 89 -9.21 -10.21 0.02
C SER A 89 -8.77 -10.83 1.34
N GLY A 90 -7.48 -11.15 1.48
CA GLY A 90 -6.90 -11.58 2.76
C GLY A 90 -6.95 -10.52 3.87
N ALA A 91 -6.86 -9.23 3.54
CA ALA A 91 -7.05 -8.16 4.51
C ALA A 91 -8.53 -8.01 4.92
N MET A 92 -9.47 -8.20 3.99
CA MET A 92 -10.91 -8.11 4.27
C MET A 92 -11.43 -9.23 5.18
N THR A 93 -10.72 -10.35 5.33
CA THR A 93 -11.09 -11.40 6.30
C THR A 93 -10.70 -11.07 7.74
N GLN A 94 -9.97 -9.97 7.96
CA GLN A 94 -9.57 -9.50 9.28
C GLN A 94 -10.74 -8.76 9.97
N TYR A 95 -10.53 -8.36 11.23
CA TYR A 95 -11.46 -7.46 11.91
C TYR A 95 -11.38 -6.07 11.28
N MET A 96 -12.52 -5.61 10.77
CA MET A 96 -12.66 -4.37 10.01
C MET A 96 -13.67 -3.46 10.70
N LEU A 97 -13.45 -2.15 10.56
CA LEU A 97 -14.25 -1.11 11.21
C LEU A 97 -15.73 -1.22 10.83
N THR A 98 -16.61 -1.06 11.82
CA THR A 98 -18.07 -1.07 11.65
C THR A 98 -18.74 0.21 12.13
N GLU A 99 -18.21 0.84 13.19
CA GLU A 99 -18.77 2.06 13.79
C GLU A 99 -17.66 2.90 14.44
N ILE A 100 -17.64 4.20 14.18
CA ILE A 100 -16.84 5.16 14.97
C ILE A 100 -17.58 5.48 16.27
N LEU A 101 -16.88 5.32 17.40
CA LEU A 101 -17.39 5.62 18.74
C LEU A 101 -16.97 7.02 19.25
N GLY A 102 -16.14 7.70 18.47
CA GLY A 102 -15.71 9.07 18.69
C GLY A 102 -14.33 9.21 19.30
N LYS A 103 -13.94 10.46 19.56
CA LYS A 103 -12.64 10.82 20.14
C LYS A 103 -12.57 10.40 21.61
N VAL A 104 -11.39 9.95 22.03
CA VAL A 104 -11.11 9.50 23.40
C VAL A 104 -10.22 10.53 24.08
N SER A 105 -10.46 10.78 25.37
CA SER A 105 -9.57 11.63 26.17
C SER A 105 -8.20 10.97 26.35
N PRO A 106 -7.09 11.72 26.44
CA PRO A 106 -5.75 11.14 26.58
C PRO A 106 -5.61 10.16 27.75
N GLU A 107 -6.35 10.38 28.84
CA GLU A 107 -6.34 9.56 30.06
C GLU A 107 -7.04 8.21 29.88
N GLU A 108 -7.93 8.09 28.88
CA GLU A 108 -8.72 6.90 28.58
C GLU A 108 -8.13 6.04 27.45
N VAL A 109 -7.03 6.49 26.81
CA VAL A 109 -6.34 5.72 25.77
C VAL A 109 -5.65 4.52 26.43
N PRO A 110 -6.01 3.27 26.07
CA PRO A 110 -5.35 2.10 26.64
C PRO A 110 -3.93 1.95 26.09
N ASP A 111 -3.17 1.02 26.68
CA ASP A 111 -1.92 0.59 26.05
C ASP A 111 -2.22 -0.02 24.67
N ILE A 112 -1.89 0.71 23.61
CA ILE A 112 -2.12 0.28 22.24
C ILE A 112 -1.36 -1.00 21.91
N GLN A 113 -0.20 -1.26 22.55
CA GLN A 113 0.58 -2.46 22.29
C GLN A 113 -0.08 -3.73 22.83
N SER A 114 -0.97 -3.62 23.82
CA SER A 114 -1.64 -4.78 24.41
C SER A 114 -2.93 -5.20 23.69
N ILE A 115 -3.38 -4.43 22.70
CA ILE A 115 -4.65 -4.71 21.99
C ILE A 115 -4.45 -5.87 21.01
N VAL A 116 -5.21 -6.95 21.22
CA VAL A 116 -5.19 -8.09 20.29
C VAL A 116 -6.00 -7.80 19.02
N PRO A 117 -5.61 -8.33 17.84
CA PRO A 117 -6.25 -8.03 16.57
C PRO A 117 -7.75 -8.27 16.44
N ASP A 118 -8.27 -9.23 17.22
CA ASP A 118 -9.64 -9.75 17.19
C ASP A 118 -10.52 -9.19 18.32
N THR A 119 -10.07 -8.13 19.01
CA THR A 119 -10.94 -7.39 19.92
C THR A 119 -12.06 -6.69 19.16
N GLU A 120 -13.20 -6.50 19.82
CA GLU A 120 -14.31 -5.70 19.26
C GLU A 120 -13.94 -4.22 19.12
N ILE A 121 -13.02 -3.71 19.93
CA ILE A 121 -12.63 -2.30 19.95
C ILE A 121 -11.24 -2.11 19.33
N GLY A 122 -11.12 -1.14 18.44
CA GLY A 122 -9.86 -0.67 17.88
C GLY A 122 -9.71 0.86 17.98
N TYR A 123 -8.52 1.34 17.60
CA TYR A 123 -8.16 2.75 17.67
C TYR A 123 -7.44 3.25 16.40
N ILE A 124 -7.71 4.50 16.03
CA ILE A 124 -6.95 5.27 15.05
C ILE A 124 -6.27 6.40 15.81
N LEU A 125 -4.96 6.54 15.67
CA LEU A 125 -4.18 7.55 16.38
C LEU A 125 -3.69 8.61 15.42
N GLU A 126 -3.69 9.87 15.86
CA GLU A 126 -2.99 10.97 15.20
C GLU A 126 -1.72 11.28 15.99
N VAL A 127 -0.55 11.00 15.40
CA VAL A 127 0.72 10.99 16.13
C VAL A 127 1.84 11.67 15.35
N ASP A 128 2.83 12.18 16.07
CA ASP A 128 4.13 12.51 15.49
C ASP A 128 5.07 11.32 15.63
N LEU A 129 5.69 10.91 14.53
CA LEU A 129 6.59 9.74 14.46
C LEU A 129 7.97 10.14 13.94
N GLU A 130 9.01 9.58 14.53
CA GLU A 130 10.39 9.69 14.03
C GLU A 130 11.07 8.32 13.97
N ALA A 131 11.85 8.10 12.92
CA ALA A 131 12.77 6.97 12.85
C ALA A 131 14.07 7.37 13.57
N PRO A 132 14.49 6.65 14.63
CA PRO A 132 15.79 6.88 15.25
C PRO A 132 16.93 6.82 14.24
N VAL A 133 17.90 7.73 14.34
CA VAL A 133 19.01 7.87 13.37
C VAL A 133 19.77 6.57 13.14
N HIS A 134 20.00 5.78 14.20
CA HIS A 134 20.69 4.49 14.09
C HIS A 134 19.94 3.42 13.30
N LEU A 135 18.66 3.64 12.96
CA LEU A 135 17.84 2.76 12.12
C LEU A 135 17.71 3.28 10.68
N HIS A 136 18.31 4.41 10.34
CA HIS A 136 18.15 5.00 9.00
C HIS A 136 18.72 4.08 7.91
N ASP A 137 19.90 3.50 8.11
CA ASP A 137 20.49 2.55 7.17
C ASP A 137 19.64 1.28 7.03
N TYR A 138 19.03 0.81 8.11
CA TYR A 138 18.15 -0.36 8.10
C TYR A 138 16.87 -0.12 7.29
N PHE A 139 16.33 1.10 7.35
CA PHE A 139 15.12 1.48 6.61
C PHE A 139 15.41 2.17 5.28
N ALA A 140 16.66 2.28 4.85
CA ALA A 140 17.02 2.99 3.62
C ALA A 140 16.31 2.40 2.39
N ASP A 141 16.24 1.07 2.33
CA ASP A 141 15.61 0.36 1.22
C ASP A 141 14.09 0.22 1.34
N TYR A 142 13.53 0.49 2.52
CA TYR A 142 12.08 0.45 2.74
C TYR A 142 11.66 1.34 3.92
N PRO A 143 11.63 2.69 3.73
CA PRO A 143 11.20 3.58 4.80
C PRO A 143 9.75 3.30 5.19
N LEU A 144 9.50 3.09 6.48
CA LEU A 144 8.16 2.87 7.00
C LEU A 144 7.33 4.17 6.94
N VAL A 145 6.03 4.04 7.23
CA VAL A 145 5.15 5.19 7.51
C VAL A 145 4.95 6.10 6.28
N PRO A 146 4.39 5.58 5.17
CA PRO A 146 4.22 6.33 3.93
C PRO A 146 3.27 7.51 4.09
N GLU A 147 3.62 8.66 3.52
CA GLU A 147 2.83 9.89 3.59
C GLU A 147 2.54 10.47 2.21
N LYS A 148 1.40 11.13 2.07
CA LYS A 148 1.10 11.94 0.88
C LYS A 148 1.85 13.26 1.03
N GLN A 149 2.71 13.60 0.08
CA GLN A 149 3.35 14.92 0.05
C GLN A 149 3.61 15.36 -1.39
N ILE A 150 3.68 16.68 -1.58
CA ILE A 150 4.14 17.26 -2.83
C ILE A 150 5.66 17.21 -2.82
N ILE A 151 6.25 16.60 -3.85
CA ILE A 151 7.70 16.57 -4.01
C ILE A 151 8.15 17.90 -4.63
N PRO A 152 9.07 18.65 -4.02
CA PRO A 152 9.69 19.80 -4.65
C PRO A 152 10.56 19.38 -5.84
N GLU A 153 10.59 20.19 -6.91
CA GLU A 153 11.43 19.88 -8.09
C GLU A 153 12.93 19.81 -7.73
N ASN A 154 13.38 20.60 -6.75
CA ASN A 154 14.76 20.59 -6.28
C ASN A 154 15.13 19.35 -5.44
N TRP A 155 14.19 18.46 -5.14
CA TRP A 155 14.48 17.16 -4.52
C TRP A 155 14.73 16.05 -5.56
N LEU A 156 14.54 16.35 -6.85
CA LEU A 156 14.86 15.38 -7.89
C LEU A 156 16.37 15.11 -7.92
N SER A 157 16.74 13.83 -7.98
CA SER A 157 18.09 13.46 -8.36
C SER A 157 18.40 13.96 -9.77
N LEU A 158 19.68 14.16 -10.10
CA LEU A 158 20.10 14.58 -11.43
C LEU A 158 19.54 13.66 -12.53
N TYR A 159 19.54 12.35 -12.27
CA TYR A 159 18.90 11.35 -13.13
C TYR A 159 17.42 11.65 -13.39
N ASN A 160 16.63 11.89 -12.34
CA ASN A 160 15.20 12.17 -12.47
C ASN A 160 14.94 13.53 -13.13
N GLU A 161 15.77 14.54 -12.85
CA GLU A 161 15.72 15.85 -13.50
C GLU A 161 15.93 15.71 -15.02
N ILE A 162 16.89 14.90 -15.45
CA ILE A 162 17.11 14.60 -16.88
C ILE A 162 15.90 13.91 -17.49
N LEU A 163 15.31 12.91 -16.81
CA LEU A 163 14.14 12.18 -17.31
C LEU A 163 12.89 13.06 -17.44
N VAL A 164 12.66 13.94 -16.47
CA VAL A 164 11.55 14.91 -16.50
C VAL A 164 11.70 15.85 -17.69
N ARG A 165 12.93 16.27 -18.00
CA ARG A 165 13.23 17.15 -19.15
C ARG A 165 13.24 16.43 -20.49
N ASP A 166 13.40 15.11 -20.52
CA ASP A 166 13.30 14.33 -21.76
C ASP A 166 11.83 14.31 -22.24
N LYS A 167 11.56 14.94 -23.39
CA LYS A 167 10.22 15.03 -23.97
C LYS A 167 9.60 13.67 -24.29
N ASN A 168 10.42 12.63 -24.50
CA ASN A 168 9.92 11.28 -24.81
C ASN A 168 9.50 10.51 -23.55
N VAL A 169 9.93 10.95 -22.36
CA VAL A 169 9.71 10.23 -21.10
C VAL A 169 8.88 11.06 -20.12
N GLY A 170 9.32 12.28 -19.81
CA GLY A 170 8.72 13.17 -18.82
C GLY A 170 7.94 14.35 -19.39
N GLU A 171 7.63 14.32 -20.70
CA GLU A 171 6.91 15.40 -21.41
C GLU A 171 7.64 16.76 -21.39
N GLY A 172 8.89 16.81 -20.90
CA GLY A 172 9.72 18.00 -20.86
C GLY A 172 9.36 19.00 -19.76
N LYS A 173 8.55 18.62 -18.77
CA LYS A 173 8.15 19.51 -17.67
C LYS A 173 7.91 18.78 -16.36
N TYR A 174 8.30 19.42 -15.27
CA TYR A 174 7.92 18.97 -13.93
C TYR A 174 6.41 19.21 -13.70
N VAL A 175 5.72 18.21 -13.15
CA VAL A 175 4.30 18.32 -12.77
C VAL A 175 4.20 18.12 -11.27
N SER A 176 3.90 19.21 -10.57
CA SER A 176 3.63 19.17 -9.13
C SER A 176 2.32 18.44 -8.86
N GLY A 177 2.31 17.63 -7.80
CA GLY A 177 1.12 16.94 -7.32
C GLY A 177 1.49 16.05 -6.14
N GLU A 178 0.50 15.75 -5.32
CA GLU A 178 0.69 14.85 -4.19
C GLU A 178 1.08 13.44 -4.66
N LYS A 179 2.09 12.89 -4.01
CA LYS A 179 2.57 11.53 -4.20
C LYS A 179 2.60 10.83 -2.85
N LEU A 180 2.22 9.57 -2.82
CA LEU A 180 2.50 8.72 -1.68
C LEU A 180 3.98 8.35 -1.73
N VAL A 181 4.74 8.79 -0.72
CA VAL A 181 6.18 8.55 -0.65
C VAL A 181 6.58 7.99 0.70
N GLN A 182 7.70 7.29 0.69
CA GLN A 182 8.31 6.68 1.85
C GLN A 182 9.61 7.43 2.11
N THR A 183 9.65 8.22 3.18
CA THR A 183 10.82 9.03 3.57
C THR A 183 11.10 8.84 5.05
N LEU A 184 12.36 8.98 5.45
CA LEU A 184 12.78 8.91 6.85
C LEU A 184 12.56 10.23 7.61
N PHE A 185 11.91 11.23 6.98
CA PHE A 185 11.58 12.48 7.64
C PHE A 185 10.62 12.25 8.81
N THR A 186 10.74 13.07 9.84
CA THR A 186 9.76 13.12 10.93
C THR A 186 8.37 13.35 10.35
N LYS A 187 7.43 12.50 10.77
CA LYS A 187 6.02 12.58 10.38
C LYS A 187 5.28 13.39 11.43
N LYS A 188 4.46 14.32 10.98
CA LYS A 188 3.64 15.18 11.84
C LYS A 188 2.17 14.91 11.59
N ASN A 189 1.36 14.86 12.65
CA ASN A 189 -0.08 14.61 12.57
C ASN A 189 -0.40 13.34 11.74
N TYR A 190 0.43 12.31 11.86
CA TYR A 190 0.31 11.09 11.09
C TYR A 190 -0.82 10.22 11.65
N ILE A 191 -1.84 9.99 10.83
CA ILE A 191 -3.02 9.21 11.23
C ILE A 191 -2.74 7.73 11.00
N VAL A 192 -2.88 6.86 12.00
CA VAL A 192 -2.45 5.47 11.92
C VAL A 192 -3.40 4.52 12.65
N HIS A 193 -3.77 3.44 11.97
CA HIS A 193 -4.54 2.35 12.57
C HIS A 193 -3.70 1.62 13.64
N TYR A 194 -4.31 1.25 14.77
CA TYR A 194 -3.58 0.69 15.92
C TYR A 194 -2.67 -0.49 15.58
N ARG A 195 -3.10 -1.40 14.69
CA ARG A 195 -2.26 -2.54 14.30
C ARG A 195 -1.03 -2.15 13.44
N ALA A 196 -1.16 -1.13 12.60
CA ALA A 196 0.00 -0.58 11.88
C ALA A 196 0.92 0.17 12.86
N PHE A 197 0.34 0.88 13.83
CA PHE A 197 1.09 1.50 14.92
C PHE A 197 1.89 0.49 15.74
N GLN A 198 1.29 -0.62 16.18
CA GLN A 198 1.97 -1.74 16.84
C GLN A 198 3.17 -2.25 16.04
N THR A 199 2.96 -2.41 14.74
CA THR A 199 4.00 -2.83 13.81
C THR A 199 5.15 -1.82 13.76
N TYR A 200 4.85 -0.52 13.66
CA TYR A 200 5.87 0.53 13.66
C TYR A 200 6.65 0.59 14.97
N MET A 201 5.98 0.42 16.13
CA MET A 201 6.64 0.37 17.43
C MET A 201 7.57 -0.84 17.54
N LYS A 202 7.14 -2.01 17.04
CA LYS A 202 7.98 -3.22 16.98
C LYS A 202 9.24 -3.01 16.13
N PHE A 203 9.15 -2.19 15.09
CA PHE A 203 10.28 -1.80 14.24
C PHE A 203 11.13 -0.66 14.82
N GLY A 204 10.84 -0.18 16.03
CA GLY A 204 11.65 0.83 16.71
C GLY A 204 11.33 2.27 16.31
N MET A 205 10.21 2.52 15.63
CA MET A 205 9.73 3.88 15.42
C MET A 205 9.38 4.53 16.75
N LYS A 206 9.72 5.82 16.92
CA LYS A 206 9.48 6.56 18.16
C LYS A 206 8.32 7.53 17.98
N VAL A 207 7.41 7.52 18.96
CA VAL A 207 6.33 8.51 19.07
C VAL A 207 6.87 9.72 19.83
N THR A 208 6.80 10.90 19.22
CA THR A 208 7.18 12.15 19.91
C THR A 208 5.98 12.86 20.53
N LYS A 209 4.78 12.66 19.96
CA LYS A 209 3.53 13.25 20.44
C LYS A 209 2.32 12.44 19.98
N ILE A 210 1.30 12.33 20.83
CA ILE A 210 -0.05 11.87 20.46
C ILE A 210 -0.95 13.12 20.49
N HIS A 211 -1.63 13.42 19.39
CA HIS A 211 -2.51 14.59 19.28
C HIS A 211 -3.95 14.24 19.54
N SER A 212 -4.43 13.14 18.96
CA SER A 212 -5.79 12.67 19.14
C SER A 212 -5.87 11.15 18.96
N THR A 213 -6.94 10.55 19.48
CA THR A 213 -7.22 9.12 19.32
C THR A 213 -8.71 8.92 19.11
N LEU A 214 -9.06 8.19 18.05
CA LEU A 214 -10.42 7.84 17.67
C LEU A 214 -10.66 6.37 17.99
N LYS A 215 -11.76 6.08 18.68
CA LYS A 215 -12.18 4.72 19.03
C LYS A 215 -13.22 4.22 18.05
N PHE A 216 -13.16 2.95 17.70
CA PHE A 216 -14.13 2.34 16.80
C PHE A 216 -14.45 0.89 17.19
N ARG A 217 -15.63 0.41 16.77
CA ARG A 217 -15.97 -1.02 16.77
C ARG A 217 -15.48 -1.67 15.49
N GLN A 218 -15.02 -2.91 15.60
CA GLN A 218 -14.59 -3.74 14.48
C GLN A 218 -15.08 -5.18 14.64
N SER A 219 -15.32 -5.83 13.50
CA SER A 219 -15.68 -7.24 13.44
C SER A 219 -15.22 -7.84 12.10
N PRO A 220 -15.12 -9.18 11.97
CA PRO A 220 -14.71 -9.82 10.72
C PRO A 220 -15.91 -9.97 9.77
N TRP A 221 -16.71 -8.91 9.60
CA TRP A 221 -18.03 -8.97 8.93
C TRP A 221 -17.97 -9.36 7.45
N MET A 222 -16.82 -9.21 6.79
CA MET A 222 -16.64 -9.64 5.39
C MET A 222 -16.07 -11.06 5.25
N LYS A 223 -15.62 -11.67 6.35
CA LYS A 223 -14.78 -12.88 6.31
C LYS A 223 -15.48 -14.04 5.61
N GLU A 224 -16.69 -14.38 6.04
CA GLU A 224 -17.42 -15.54 5.53
C GLU A 224 -17.69 -15.41 4.02
N TYR A 225 -18.15 -14.23 3.59
CA TYR A 225 -18.39 -13.92 2.18
C TYR A 225 -17.13 -14.05 1.32
N ILE A 226 -16.01 -13.49 1.79
CA ILE A 226 -14.73 -13.54 1.07
C ILE A 226 -14.20 -14.98 1.00
N GLU A 227 -14.25 -15.74 2.10
CA GLU A 227 -13.82 -17.14 2.13
C GLU A 227 -14.68 -18.03 1.22
N GLU A 228 -15.99 -17.77 1.14
CA GLU A 228 -16.88 -18.40 0.20
C GLU A 228 -16.49 -18.10 -1.26
N ASN A 229 -16.27 -16.84 -1.61
CA ASN A 229 -15.86 -16.47 -2.97
C ASN A 229 -14.52 -17.11 -3.36
N ILE A 230 -13.54 -17.12 -2.45
CA ILE A 230 -12.26 -17.81 -2.67
C ILE A 230 -12.47 -19.31 -2.92
N ARG A 231 -13.36 -19.97 -2.16
CA ARG A 231 -13.70 -21.39 -2.36
C ARG A 231 -14.37 -21.62 -3.72
N LYS A 232 -15.34 -20.78 -4.11
CA LYS A 232 -16.00 -20.86 -5.43
C LYS A 232 -14.99 -20.69 -6.57
N CYS A 233 -14.06 -19.74 -6.46
CA CYS A 233 -13.00 -19.55 -7.45
C CYS A 233 -12.09 -20.77 -7.58
N LYS A 234 -11.75 -21.44 -6.47
CA LYS A 234 -10.95 -22.68 -6.50
C LYS A 234 -11.66 -23.81 -7.24
N ILE A 235 -12.96 -24.00 -6.98
CA ILE A 235 -13.78 -25.03 -7.64
C ILE A 235 -13.89 -24.75 -9.14
N ALA A 236 -14.24 -23.52 -9.51
CA ALA A 236 -14.40 -23.15 -10.91
C ALA A 236 -13.07 -23.28 -11.71
N LYS A 237 -11.93 -22.91 -11.10
CA LYS A 237 -10.61 -23.17 -11.70
C LYS A 237 -10.33 -24.66 -11.89
N ALA A 238 -10.72 -25.52 -10.93
CA ALA A 238 -10.57 -26.96 -11.05
C ALA A 238 -11.46 -27.55 -12.16
N ASN A 239 -12.61 -26.94 -12.43
CA ASN A 239 -13.53 -27.33 -13.48
C ASN A 239 -13.18 -26.78 -14.88
N GLY A 240 -12.18 -25.89 -14.97
CA GLY A 240 -11.78 -25.24 -16.22
C GLY A 240 -12.68 -24.07 -16.64
N ASP A 241 -13.49 -23.54 -15.72
CA ASP A 241 -14.33 -22.37 -15.99
C ASP A 241 -13.50 -21.07 -16.03
N GLU A 242 -13.86 -20.12 -16.89
CA GLU A 242 -13.26 -18.77 -16.88
C GLU A 242 -13.76 -17.98 -15.65
N VAL A 243 -12.87 -17.77 -14.68
CA VAL A 243 -13.13 -17.00 -13.45
C VAL A 243 -12.36 -15.68 -13.47
N GLU A 244 -12.44 -14.93 -14.57
CA GLU A 244 -11.66 -13.69 -14.72
C GLU A 244 -12.38 -12.47 -14.13
N LEU A 245 -13.73 -12.47 -14.18
CA LEU A 245 -14.57 -11.31 -13.84
C LEU A 245 -14.63 -10.95 -12.36
N LEU A 246 -14.55 -11.92 -11.44
CA LEU A 246 -14.57 -11.62 -10.00
C LEU A 246 -13.17 -11.25 -9.49
N ARG A 247 -12.13 -11.94 -9.92
CA ARG A 247 -10.74 -11.70 -9.48
C ARG A 247 -10.19 -10.32 -9.88
N THR A 248 -10.31 -9.95 -11.15
CA THR A 248 -9.77 -8.67 -11.65
C THR A 248 -10.54 -7.46 -11.13
N GLU A 249 -11.82 -7.64 -10.83
CA GLU A 249 -12.65 -6.60 -10.27
C GLU A 249 -12.56 -6.53 -8.74
N GLU A 250 -12.43 -7.64 -8.02
CA GLU A 250 -12.07 -7.67 -6.59
C GLU A 250 -10.74 -6.94 -6.36
N ASP A 251 -9.67 -7.26 -7.10
CA ASP A 251 -8.35 -6.62 -6.93
C ASP A 251 -8.31 -5.14 -7.35
N LYS A 252 -9.13 -4.70 -8.32
CA LYS A 252 -9.29 -3.28 -8.66
C LYS A 252 -10.15 -2.53 -7.63
N LYS A 253 -11.16 -3.19 -7.05
CA LYS A 253 -12.12 -2.58 -6.13
C LYS A 253 -11.65 -2.54 -4.71
N ILE A 254 -10.80 -3.46 -4.25
CA ILE A 254 -10.24 -3.33 -2.90
C ILE A 254 -9.30 -2.13 -2.86
N ARG A 255 -8.71 -1.71 -3.99
CA ARG A 255 -8.03 -0.41 -4.07
C ARG A 255 -8.98 0.78 -3.88
N HIS A 256 -10.26 0.67 -4.25
CA HIS A 256 -11.28 1.70 -4.09
C HIS A 256 -11.97 1.65 -2.71
N LEU A 257 -12.28 0.46 -2.19
CA LEU A 257 -12.79 0.23 -0.84
C LEU A 257 -11.75 0.59 0.21
N ALA A 258 -10.48 0.17 0.07
CA ALA A 258 -9.37 0.64 0.90
C ALA A 258 -8.99 2.12 0.67
N SER A 259 -9.74 2.83 -0.18
CA SER A 259 -9.71 4.29 -0.30
C SER A 259 -10.97 4.99 0.22
N SER A 260 -11.90 4.25 0.82
CA SER A 260 -13.09 4.77 1.50
C SER A 260 -12.81 5.00 3.00
N PRO A 261 -13.36 6.07 3.61
CA PRO A 261 -13.28 6.31 5.06
C PRO A 261 -13.67 5.10 5.91
N LEU A 262 -14.59 4.27 5.45
CA LEU A 262 -14.99 3.07 6.19
C LEU A 262 -13.90 1.97 6.28
N TYR A 263 -12.79 2.10 5.54
CA TYR A 263 -11.73 1.11 5.43
C TYR A 263 -10.37 1.71 5.80
N VAL A 264 -10.20 2.01 7.09
CA VAL A 264 -8.89 2.33 7.66
C VAL A 264 -8.30 1.06 8.26
N GLY A 265 -7.21 0.57 7.68
CA GLY A 265 -6.40 -0.50 8.27
C GLY A 265 -6.02 -1.58 7.27
N PHE A 266 -4.71 -1.82 7.17
CA PHE A 266 -4.04 -2.92 6.45
C PHE A 266 -3.83 -2.80 4.95
N LYS A 267 -2.61 -2.35 4.62
CA LYS A 267 -1.88 -2.83 3.45
C LYS A 267 -0.55 -3.43 3.91
N GLY A 268 -0.53 -4.77 3.96
CA GLY A 268 0.65 -5.65 3.92
C GLY A 268 1.64 -5.61 5.08
N ILE A 269 1.78 -6.73 5.81
CA ILE A 269 3.08 -7.35 6.15
C ILE A 269 2.87 -8.89 6.23
N PRO A 270 3.49 -9.65 5.31
CA PRO A 270 4.54 -10.59 5.72
C PRO A 270 5.86 -10.23 5.03
N ILE A 271 6.94 -10.13 5.82
CA ILE A 271 8.31 -9.98 5.30
C ILE A 271 8.84 -11.37 4.97
N GLY A 272 9.05 -11.58 3.67
CA GLY A 272 10.00 -12.49 3.05
C GLY A 272 10.70 -11.69 1.93
N GLU A 273 11.95 -12.00 1.65
CA GLU A 273 12.92 -11.18 0.90
C GLU A 273 12.39 -10.66 -0.47
N THR A 274 12.64 -9.37 -0.74
CA THR A 274 11.91 -8.59 -1.77
C THR A 274 12.84 -8.11 -2.89
N VAL A 275 12.41 -8.28 -4.16
CA VAL A 275 12.64 -7.29 -5.24
C VAL A 275 11.49 -7.37 -6.25
N CYS A 276 10.85 -6.24 -6.59
CA CYS A 276 10.24 -6.07 -7.92
C CYS A 276 10.12 -4.58 -8.34
N LEU A 277 10.36 -4.34 -9.63
CA LEU A 277 10.12 -3.12 -10.43
C LEU A 277 8.61 -3.06 -10.82
N LYS A 278 7.90 -1.97 -11.17
CA LYS A 278 8.03 -0.51 -11.35
C LYS A 278 6.59 0.03 -11.17
N PRO A 279 6.34 1.19 -10.54
CA PRO A 279 5.99 2.40 -11.32
C PRO A 279 6.45 3.74 -10.70
N LYS A 280 6.72 4.71 -11.61
CA LYS A 280 6.97 6.16 -11.40
C LYS A 280 7.95 6.53 -10.27
N MET A 281 9.23 6.55 -10.67
CA MET A 281 10.38 6.90 -9.85
C MET A 281 10.34 8.38 -9.42
N TYR A 282 10.21 8.58 -8.11
CA TYR A 282 10.81 9.69 -7.39
C TYR A 282 11.56 9.05 -6.22
N SER A 283 12.83 8.72 -6.42
CA SER A 283 13.71 8.41 -5.30
C SER A 283 13.88 9.71 -4.52
N VAL A 284 13.30 9.78 -3.32
CA VAL A 284 13.54 10.90 -2.40
C VAL A 284 14.75 10.51 -1.57
N LEU A 285 15.83 11.27 -1.72
CA LEU A 285 17.09 11.01 -1.05
C LEU A 285 16.99 11.37 0.45
N PRO A 286 17.81 10.76 1.32
CA PRO A 286 17.80 11.02 2.76
C PRO A 286 18.00 12.50 3.11
N ALA A 287 17.51 12.92 4.29
CA ALA A 287 17.74 14.28 4.79
C ALA A 287 19.25 14.55 4.91
N GLY A 288 19.75 15.52 4.13
CA GLY A 288 21.16 15.92 4.13
C GLY A 288 22.02 15.31 3.00
N HIS A 289 21.45 14.49 2.12
CA HIS A 289 22.14 13.97 0.94
C HIS A 289 22.13 15.00 -0.20
N ASP A 290 23.32 15.39 -0.70
CA ASP A 290 23.46 16.24 -1.88
C ASP A 290 23.54 15.35 -3.14
N PRO A 291 22.50 15.30 -4.00
CA PRO A 291 22.49 14.48 -5.23
C PRO A 291 23.56 14.85 -6.25
N LYS A 292 24.36 15.90 -6.01
CA LYS A 292 25.36 16.44 -6.94
C LYS A 292 26.79 15.98 -6.62
N THR A 293 26.99 15.10 -5.64
CA THR A 293 28.32 14.55 -5.36
C THR A 293 28.75 13.55 -6.44
N PRO A 294 30.01 13.59 -6.93
CA PRO A 294 30.50 12.70 -8.00
C PRO A 294 30.40 11.20 -7.71
N ASP A 295 30.37 10.81 -6.43
CA ASP A 295 30.27 9.42 -5.98
C ASP A 295 28.82 8.90 -5.91
N ASP A 296 27.84 9.73 -6.28
CA ASP A 296 26.42 9.34 -6.31
C ASP A 296 26.14 8.47 -7.55
N PRO A 297 25.54 7.26 -7.42
CA PRO A 297 25.09 6.47 -8.57
C PRO A 297 24.04 7.18 -9.46
N ASP A 298 23.45 8.29 -9.02
CA ASP A 298 22.58 9.20 -9.78
C ASP A 298 23.31 10.35 -10.52
N SER A 299 24.64 10.49 -10.37
CA SER A 299 25.44 11.56 -10.99
C SER A 299 25.73 11.38 -12.49
N GLU A 300 25.50 10.19 -13.05
CA GLU A 300 25.82 9.87 -14.45
C GLU A 300 24.60 9.93 -15.40
N ASP A 301 24.85 10.32 -16.66
CA ASP A 301 23.84 10.50 -17.72
C ASP A 301 23.07 9.20 -18.06
N PRO A 302 21.72 9.18 -17.96
CA PRO A 302 20.86 8.03 -18.28
C PRO A 302 21.12 7.42 -19.66
N LYS A 303 21.51 8.24 -20.65
CA LYS A 303 21.68 7.82 -22.05
C LYS A 303 22.92 6.96 -22.27
N LYS A 304 23.91 6.99 -21.36
CA LYS A 304 25.15 6.23 -21.49
C LYS A 304 25.01 4.75 -21.08
N LYS A 305 24.04 4.39 -20.23
CA LYS A 305 23.95 3.04 -19.64
C LYS A 305 22.85 2.16 -20.22
N HIS A 306 21.72 2.74 -20.62
CA HIS A 306 20.55 1.97 -21.04
C HIS A 306 19.94 2.54 -22.32
N GLY A 307 20.06 1.80 -23.42
CA GLY A 307 19.29 2.08 -24.62
C GLY A 307 17.81 2.07 -24.28
N ILE A 308 17.20 3.25 -24.20
CA ILE A 308 15.77 3.40 -23.91
C ILE A 308 15.01 2.87 -25.14
N GLN A 309 14.63 1.59 -25.10
CA GLN A 309 13.71 1.01 -26.08
C GLN A 309 12.29 1.04 -25.52
N LYS A 310 11.36 1.60 -26.31
CA LYS A 310 9.92 1.45 -26.07
C LYS A 310 9.57 -0.03 -26.02
N ALA A 311 8.75 -0.44 -25.06
CA ALA A 311 8.04 -1.70 -25.14
C ALA A 311 7.18 -1.66 -26.42
N LYS A 312 7.50 -2.52 -27.39
CA LYS A 312 6.60 -2.79 -28.51
C LYS A 312 5.44 -3.63 -27.98
N ASP A 313 4.24 -3.28 -28.42
CA ASP A 313 2.98 -3.93 -28.08
C ASP A 313 3.12 -5.46 -28.09
N VAL A 314 3.00 -6.07 -26.92
CA VAL A 314 2.69 -7.50 -26.83
C VAL A 314 1.20 -7.59 -27.11
N LYS A 315 0.84 -7.94 -28.35
CA LYS A 315 -0.52 -8.35 -28.69
C LYS A 315 -0.91 -9.52 -27.78
N LYS A 316 -2.08 -9.38 -27.15
CA LYS A 316 -2.78 -10.43 -26.41
C LYS A 316 -2.93 -11.69 -27.24
#